data_AF-A0A7X8WCW3-F1
#
_entry.id   AF-A0A7X8WCW3-F1
#
_cell.length_a   1.000
_cell.length_b   1.000
_cell.length_c   1.000
_cell.angle_alpha   90.00
_cell.angle_beta   90.00
_cell.angle_gamma   90.00
#
_symmetry.space_group_name_H-M   'P 1'
#
loop_
_entity.id
_entity.type
_entity.pdbx_description
1 polymer ?
#
loop_
_entity_poly.entity_id
_entity_poly.type
_entity_poly.pdbx_seq_one_letter_code
_entity_poly.pdbx_strand_id
1 'polypeptide(L)' 'GMNYIIDKKDADFPVLIIKKGRKTLRIPSFKSVAYLNNEEFDLGSVTVYIDKNDTFYIPRNLADKLK' A
#
# COMPACT_ATOMS: atom_id res chain seq x y z
N GLY A 1 -7.58 12.07 -10.16
CA GLY A 1 -6.77 10.90 -10.54
C GLY A 1 -6.18 10.25 -9.31
N MET A 2 -5.68 9.02 -9.43
CA MET A 2 -4.88 8.35 -8.39
C MET A 2 -3.41 8.53 -8.72
N ASN A 3 -2.59 8.84 -7.71
CA ASN A 3 -1.14 8.90 -7.83
C ASN A 3 -0.51 7.77 -7.00
N TYR A 4 0.47 7.07 -7.57
CA TYR A 4 1.11 5.89 -6.98
C TYR A 4 2.61 6.16 -6.84
N ILE A 5 3.16 5.89 -5.66
CA ILE A 5 4.59 6.04 -5.36
C ILE A 5 5.02 4.79 -4.59
N ILE A 6 6.15 4.20 -4.97
CA ILE A 6 6.79 3.14 -4.17
C ILE A 6 7.95 3.80 -3.42
N ASP A 7 7.79 3.94 -2.10
CA ASP A 7 8.83 4.44 -1.20
C ASP A 7 9.76 3.27 -0.84
N LYS A 8 10.99 3.31 -1.35
CA LYS A 8 12.04 2.30 -1.13
C LYS A 8 13.14 2.81 -0.19
N LYS A 9 12.83 3.74 0.71
CA LYS A 9 13.80 4.21 1.73
C LYS A 9 14.34 3.06 2.57
N ASP A 10 13.47 2.10 2.87
CA ASP A 10 13.84 0.79 3.38
C ASP A 10 13.78 -0.19 2.21
N ALA A 11 14.93 -0.72 1.80
CA ALA A 11 15.04 -1.62 0.65
C ALA A 11 14.42 -3.00 0.94
N ASP A 12 14.41 -3.42 2.20
CA ASP A 12 13.83 -4.69 2.62
C ASP A 12 12.31 -4.58 2.78
N PHE A 13 11.83 -3.38 3.15
CA PHE A 13 10.41 -3.10 3.36
C PHE A 13 9.86 -1.90 2.56
N PRO A 14 9.80 -2.00 1.22
CA PRO A 14 9.16 -0.97 0.40
C PRO A 14 7.71 -0.69 0.79
N VAL A 15 7.27 0.56 0.60
CA VAL A 15 5.91 1.00 0.94
C VAL A 15 5.22 1.58 -0.29
N LEU A 16 4.09 0.99 -0.70
CA LEU A 16 3.22 1.56 -1.72
C LEU A 16 2.37 2.68 -1.12
N ILE A 17 2.49 3.88 -1.66
CA ILE A 17 1.74 5.07 -1.28
C ILE A 17 0.79 5.43 -2.41
N ILE A 18 -0.51 5.42 -2.11
CA ILE A 18 -1.57 5.78 -3.04
C ILE A 18 -2.24 7.06 -2.55
N LYS A 19 -2.25 8.11 -3.38
CA LYS A 19 -2.90 9.38 -3.09
C LYS A 19 -4.12 9.58 -3.99
N LYS A 20 -5.27 9.85 -3.38
CA LYS A 20 -6.52 10.20 -4.09
C LYS A 20 -7.24 11.33 -3.34
N GLY A 21 -7.16 12.55 -3.86
CA GLY A 21 -7.71 13.73 -3.20
C GLY A 21 -7.07 13.94 -1.82
N ARG A 22 -7.88 13.93 -0.76
CA ARG A 22 -7.42 14.04 0.64
C ARG A 22 -7.03 12.70 1.26
N LYS A 23 -7.29 11.57 0.59
CA LYS A 23 -6.96 10.24 1.08
C LYS A 23 -5.53 9.86 0.70
N THR A 24 -4.75 9.42 1.69
CA THR A 24 -3.45 8.79 1.50
C THR A 24 -3.47 7.40 2.11
N LEU A 25 -3.26 6.39 1.27
CA LEU A 25 -3.16 4.99 1.67
C LEU A 25 -1.69 4.55 1.61
N ARG A 26 -1.15 4.02 2.71
CA ARG A 26 0.21 3.48 2.78
C ARG A 26 0.12 1.97 3.03
N ILE A 27 0.77 1.20 2.16
CA ILE A 27 0.73 -0.26 2.18
C ILE A 27 2.19 -0.75 2.25
N PRO A 28 2.71 -1.09 3.44
CA PRO A 28 4.02 -1.71 3.57
C PRO A 28 4.03 -3.10 2.92
N SER A 29 5.17 -3.52 2.37
CA SER A 29 5.38 -4.90 1.90
C SER A 29 5.47 -5.88 3.08
N PHE A 30 5.09 -7.13 2.84
CA PHE A 30 5.24 -8.26 3.77
C PHE A 30 4.54 -8.07 5.12
N LYS A 31 3.48 -7.26 5.16
CA LYS A 31 2.65 -7.02 6.35
C LYS A 31 1.17 -7.28 6.07
N SER A 32 0.40 -7.51 7.13
CA SER A 32 -1.06 -7.67 7.09
C SER A 32 -1.82 -6.40 7.47
N VAL A 33 -1.15 -5.26 7.53
CA VAL A 33 -1.74 -3.96 7.92
C VAL A 33 -1.45 -2.90 6.86
N ALA A 34 -2.35 -1.94 6.74
CA ALA A 34 -2.16 -0.73 5.94
C ALA A 34 -2.65 0.50 6.71
N TYR A 35 -2.31 1.70 6.22
CA TYR A 35 -2.64 2.95 6.86
C TYR A 35 -3.45 3.85 5.94
N LEU A 36 -4.66 4.25 6.33
CA LEU A 36 -5.46 5.24 5.63
C LEU A 36 -5.42 6.55 6.43
N ASN A 37 -4.85 7.61 5.86
CA ASN A 37 -4.67 8.89 6.54
C ASN A 37 -3.98 8.75 7.92
N ASN A 38 -3.00 7.84 8.00
CA ASN A 38 -2.26 7.44 9.21
C ASN A 38 -3.03 6.58 10.22
N GLU A 39 -4.29 6.22 9.97
CA GLU A 39 -5.02 5.23 10.77
C GLU A 39 -4.73 3.81 10.26
N GLU A 40 -4.25 2.93 11.15
CA GLU A 40 -3.96 1.54 10.86
C GLU A 40 -5.25 0.72 10.71
N PHE A 41 -5.27 -0.21 9.76
CA PHE A 41 -6.33 -1.22 9.65
C PHE A 41 -5.78 -2.54 9.12
N ASP A 42 -6.45 -3.63 9.54
CA ASP A 42 -6.13 -4.98 9.10
C ASP A 42 -6.56 -5.23 7.64
N LEU A 43 -5.72 -5.93 6.90
CA LEU A 43 -5.92 -6.26 5.49
C LEU A 43 -6.60 -7.62 5.29
N GLY A 44 -6.61 -8.49 6.31
CA GLY A 44 -7.05 -9.88 6.22
C GLY A 44 -6.11 -10.79 5.40
N SER A 45 -5.00 -10.26 4.89
CA SER A 45 -3.93 -11.03 4.23
C SER A 45 -2.61 -10.27 4.23
N VAL A 46 -1.52 -10.97 3.89
CA VAL A 46 -0.20 -10.37 3.71
C VAL A 46 -0.06 -9.73 2.33
N THR A 47 0.62 -8.59 2.26
CA THR A 47 0.99 -7.91 1.01
C THR A 47 2.33 -8.42 0.49
N VAL A 48 2.49 -8.51 -0.83
CA VAL A 48 3.74 -8.97 -1.44
C VAL A 48 4.26 -7.91 -2.41
N TYR A 49 5.55 -7.64 -2.33
CA TYR A 49 6.26 -6.79 -3.28
C TYR A 49 7.26 -7.62 -4.09
N ILE A 50 7.26 -7.42 -5.41
CA ILE A 50 8.22 -8.01 -6.34
C ILE A 50 9.11 -6.88 -6.87
N ASP A 51 10.39 -6.94 -6.52
CA ASP A 51 11.42 -5.96 -6.87
C ASP A 51 11.76 -5.95 -8.36
N LYS A 52 11.75 -7.10 -9.03
CA LYS A 52 12.10 -7.26 -10.45
C LYS A 52 11.27 -6.41 -11.40
N ASN A 53 10.05 -6.06 -10.99
CA ASN A 53 9.09 -5.32 -11.81
C ASN A 53 8.31 -4.27 -11.02
N ASP A 54 8.82 -3.87 -9.84
CA ASP A 54 8.22 -2.86 -8.97
C ASP A 54 6.70 -3.06 -8.73
N THR A 55 6.29 -4.31 -8.51
CA THR A 55 4.87 -4.67 -8.44
C THR A 55 4.43 -5.05 -7.02
N PHE A 56 3.31 -4.49 -6.59
CA PHE A 56 2.62 -4.85 -5.36
C PHE A 56 1.40 -5.74 -5.64
N TYR A 57 1.32 -6.86 -4.93
CA TYR A 57 0.14 -7.70 -4.86
C TYR A 57 -0.57 -7.42 -3.54
N ILE A 58 -1.80 -6.91 -3.65
CA ILE A 58 -2.59 -6.43 -2.52
C ILE A 58 -4.02 -6.97 -2.59
N PRO A 59 -4.72 -7.08 -1.46
CA PRO A 59 -6.14 -7.43 -1.42
C PRO A 59 -7.02 -6.53 -2.29
N ARG A 60 -7.95 -7.14 -3.02
CA ARG A 60 -8.88 -6.41 -3.92
C ARG A 60 -9.78 -5.41 -3.19
N ASN A 61 -10.17 -5.72 -1.95
CA ASN A 61 -11.04 -4.89 -1.11
C ASN A 61 -10.40 -3.54 -0.70
N LEU A 62 -9.08 -3.37 -0.84
CA LEU A 62 -8.42 -2.07 -0.61
C LEU A 62 -8.91 -0.98 -1.57
N ALA A 63 -9.33 -1.36 -2.78
CA ALA A 63 -9.90 -0.43 -3.74
C ALA A 63 -11.15 0.28 -3.18
N ASP A 64 -11.91 -0.38 -2.31
CA ASP A 64 -13.12 0.18 -1.70
C ASP A 64 -12.81 1.25 -0.65
N LYS A 65 -11.67 1.16 0.05
CA LYS A 65 -11.21 2.19 1.00
C LYS A 65 -10.92 3.53 0.31
N LEU A 66 -10.48 3.45 -0.94
CA LEU A 66 -10.16 4.60 -1.77
C LEU A 66 -11.37 5.17 -2.52
N LYS A 67 -12.56 4.55 -2.48
CA LYS A 67 -13.75 5.10 -3.15
C LYS A 67 -14.07 6.51 -2.66
#